data_AF-A0A2G2FUR4-F1
#
_entry.id   AF-A0A2G2FUR4-F1
#
_cell.length_a   1.000
_cell.length_b   1.000
_cell.length_c   1.000
_cell.angle_alpha   90.00
_cell.angle_beta   90.00
_cell.angle_gamma   90.00
#
_symmetry.space_group_name_H-M   'P 1'
#
loop_
_entity.id
_entity.type
_entity.pdbx_description
1 polymer ?
#
loop_
_entity_poly.entity_id
_entity_poly.type
_entity_poly.pdbx_seq_one_letter_code
_entity_poly.pdbx_strand_id
1 'polypeptide(L)'
;MDKLANIMREMGQNARAASGQLRLAPAQQRASAIREAATAIEQASQTVLEANQKDMQRGTAKGISPAFLDRMRLDAGRVKAIADALRTIADQPDPLGVELQSWQQPNGLRFRKVAVPIGVIGIVYESRPNVTADAAALCLRSGNTAILRGGSDALQTSLAIFNAFQTGIIAAGLPEHCVQLVTVADRAAVGHLLAGLDNCLD
;
A
#
# COMPACT_ATOMS: atom_id res chain seq x y z
N MET A 1 -13.05 -1.13 25.79
CA MET A 1 -12.49 -0.37 24.65
C MET A 1 -13.18 -0.84 23.39
N ASP A 2 -13.50 0.09 22.48
CA ASP A 2 -14.12 -0.22 21.19
C ASP A 2 -13.22 -1.18 20.39
N LYS A 3 -13.80 -2.28 19.87
CA LYS A 3 -13.11 -3.33 19.11
C LYS A 3 -12.39 -2.73 17.90
N LEU A 4 -13.01 -1.74 17.25
CA LEU A 4 -12.42 -1.05 16.10
C LEU A 4 -11.17 -0.27 16.49
N ALA A 5 -11.23 0.49 17.58
CA ALA A 5 -10.10 1.27 18.07
C ALA A 5 -8.88 0.39 18.39
N ASN A 6 -9.10 -0.80 18.94
CA ASN A 6 -8.01 -1.75 19.21
C ASN A 6 -7.37 -2.28 17.93
N ILE A 7 -8.16 -2.69 16.93
CA ILE A 7 -7.65 -3.14 15.63
C ILE A 7 -6.81 -2.03 14.99
N MET A 8 -7.34 -0.81 14.95
CA MET A 8 -6.66 0.31 14.32
C MET A 8 -5.35 0.67 15.04
N ARG A 9 -5.32 0.63 16.37
CA ARG A 9 -4.11 0.85 17.17
C ARG A 9 -3.05 -0.21 16.88
N GLU A 10 -3.43 -1.48 16.84
CA GLU A 10 -2.53 -2.60 16.56
C GLU A 10 -1.91 -2.45 15.16
N MET A 11 -2.71 -2.07 14.16
CA MET A 11 -2.19 -1.79 12.81
C MET A 11 -1.13 -0.68 12.83
N GLY A 12 -1.36 0.40 13.59
CA GLY A 12 -0.39 1.48 13.78
C GLY A 12 0.93 1.00 14.39
N GLN A 13 0.85 0.24 15.48
CA GLN A 13 2.01 -0.33 16.17
C GLN A 13 2.82 -1.26 15.26
N ASN A 14 2.12 -2.14 14.54
CA ASN A 14 2.73 -3.05 13.57
C ASN A 14 3.43 -2.30 12.43
N ALA A 15 2.81 -1.25 11.89
CA ALA A 15 3.39 -0.43 10.83
C ALA A 15 4.62 0.33 11.30
N ARG A 16 4.60 0.86 12.54
CA ARG A 16 5.72 1.55 13.16
C ARG A 16 6.89 0.58 13.39
N ALA A 17 6.63 -0.61 13.92
CA ALA A 17 7.65 -1.65 14.10
C ALA A 17 8.29 -2.09 12.77
N ALA A 18 7.47 -2.30 11.73
CA ALA A 18 7.94 -2.64 10.39
C ALA A 18 8.75 -1.52 9.73
N SER A 19 8.44 -0.25 10.02
CA SER A 19 9.13 0.90 9.41
C SER A 19 10.62 0.96 9.71
N GLY A 20 11.03 0.53 10.92
CA GLY A 20 12.44 0.49 11.31
C GLY A 20 13.25 -0.50 10.46
N GLN A 21 12.67 -1.67 10.17
CA GLN A 21 13.30 -2.68 9.32
C GLN A 21 13.25 -2.29 7.84
N LEU A 22 12.10 -1.80 7.36
CA LEU A 22 11.93 -1.41 5.95
C LEU A 22 12.88 -0.28 5.53
N ARG A 23 13.11 0.70 6.41
CA ARG A 23 14.04 1.80 6.15
C ARG A 23 15.47 1.33 5.87
N LEU A 24 15.86 0.19 6.43
CA LEU A 24 17.19 -0.41 6.26
C LEU A 24 17.26 -1.44 5.12
N ALA A 25 16.12 -1.85 4.57
CA ALA A 25 16.08 -2.81 3.48
C ALA A 25 16.82 -2.26 2.24
N PRO A 26 17.63 -3.05 1.51
CA PRO A 26 18.25 -2.60 0.26
C PRO A 26 17.21 -2.24 -0.81
N ALA A 27 17.58 -1.30 -1.70
CA ALA A 27 16.76 -0.89 -2.84
C ALA A 27 16.27 -2.09 -3.67
N GLN A 28 17.18 -3.03 -3.94
CA GLN A 28 16.90 -4.22 -4.72
C GLN A 28 15.89 -5.15 -4.04
N GLN A 29 15.92 -5.26 -2.71
CA GLN A 29 14.98 -6.08 -1.95
C GLN A 29 13.56 -5.51 -2.05
N ARG A 30 13.40 -4.18 -1.89
CA ARG A 30 12.12 -3.49 -2.07
C ARG A 30 11.59 -3.62 -3.50
N ALA A 31 12.45 -3.46 -4.50
CA ALA A 31 12.08 -3.66 -5.90
C ALA A 31 11.70 -5.12 -6.21
N SER A 32 12.40 -6.09 -5.61
CA SER A 32 12.08 -7.52 -5.74
C SER A 32 10.70 -7.82 -5.18
N ALA A 33 10.37 -7.31 -3.99
CA ALA A 33 9.05 -7.50 -3.38
C ALA A 33 7.92 -7.02 -4.29
N ILE A 34 8.10 -5.87 -4.94
CA ILE A 34 7.11 -5.30 -5.87
C ILE A 34 6.99 -6.15 -7.15
N ARG A 35 8.11 -6.65 -7.68
CA ARG A 35 8.08 -7.56 -8.84
C ARG A 35 7.42 -8.90 -8.53
N GLU A 36 7.71 -9.48 -7.38
CA GLU A 36 7.06 -10.71 -6.92
C GLU A 36 5.57 -10.50 -6.68
N ALA A 37 5.18 -9.35 -6.10
CA ALA A 37 3.78 -8.97 -5.95
C ALA A 37 3.06 -8.85 -7.31
N ALA A 38 3.72 -8.29 -8.33
CA ALA A 38 3.18 -8.22 -9.68
C ALA A 38 2.90 -9.62 -10.26
N THR A 39 3.86 -10.54 -10.14
CA THR A 39 3.71 -11.93 -10.57
C THR A 39 2.58 -12.63 -9.81
N ALA A 40 2.52 -12.46 -8.49
CA ALA A 40 1.49 -13.06 -7.65
C ALA A 40 0.07 -12.54 -8.00
N ILE A 41 -0.07 -11.25 -8.31
CA ILE A 41 -1.35 -10.66 -8.73
C ILE A 41 -1.82 -11.23 -10.08
N GLU A 42 -0.91 -11.40 -11.06
CA GLU A 42 -1.26 -12.04 -12.33
C GLU A 42 -1.68 -13.51 -12.14
N GLN A 43 -0.96 -14.26 -11.31
CA GLN A 43 -1.30 -15.65 -10.99
C GLN A 43 -2.65 -15.75 -10.25
N ALA A 44 -2.95 -14.78 -9.39
CA ALA A 44 -4.22 -14.67 -8.66
C ALA A 44 -5.35 -14.01 -9.48
N SER A 45 -5.17 -13.77 -10.79
CA SER A 45 -6.13 -13.02 -11.61
C SER A 45 -7.54 -13.57 -11.52
N GLN A 46 -7.72 -14.89 -11.53
CA GLN A 46 -9.04 -15.50 -11.42
C GLN A 46 -9.71 -15.16 -10.07
N THR A 47 -8.97 -15.32 -8.97
CA THR A 47 -9.43 -14.98 -7.61
C THR A 47 -9.81 -13.49 -7.50
N VAL A 48 -9.02 -12.60 -8.09
CA VAL A 48 -9.28 -11.15 -8.10
C VAL A 48 -10.56 -10.83 -8.88
N LEU A 49 -10.75 -11.45 -10.04
CA LEU A 49 -11.93 -11.23 -10.89
C LEU A 49 -13.22 -11.77 -10.23
N GLU A 50 -13.15 -12.92 -9.57
CA GLU A 50 -14.28 -13.47 -8.80
C GLU A 50 -14.67 -12.56 -7.63
N ALA A 51 -13.69 -12.02 -6.91
CA ALA A 51 -13.93 -11.04 -5.86
C ALA A 51 -14.55 -9.75 -6.42
N ASN A 52 -14.05 -9.29 -7.57
CA ASN A 52 -14.59 -8.11 -8.25
C ASN A 52 -16.04 -8.32 -8.69
N GLN A 53 -16.38 -9.48 -9.24
CA GLN A 53 -17.75 -9.77 -9.65
C GLN A 53 -18.73 -9.69 -8.47
N LYS A 54 -18.35 -10.20 -7.29
CA LYS A 54 -19.16 -10.11 -6.07
C LYS A 54 -19.36 -8.66 -5.62
N ASP A 55 -18.30 -7.85 -5.67
CA ASP A 55 -18.36 -6.42 -5.33
C ASP A 55 -19.24 -5.64 -6.33
N MET A 56 -19.14 -5.95 -7.63
CA MET A 56 -19.94 -5.34 -8.70
C MET A 56 -21.43 -5.68 -8.57
N GLN A 57 -21.76 -6.94 -8.26
CA GLN A 57 -23.14 -7.37 -7.98
C GLN A 57 -23.71 -6.63 -6.77
N ARG A 58 -22.95 -6.59 -5.67
CA ARG A 58 -23.35 -5.87 -4.45
C ARG A 58 -23.51 -4.37 -4.70
N GLY A 59 -22.61 -3.76 -5.47
CA GLY A 59 -22.66 -2.35 -5.82
C GLY A 59 -23.89 -2.01 -6.67
N THR A 60 -24.20 -2.86 -7.65
CA THR A 60 -25.39 -2.73 -8.51
C THR A 60 -26.66 -2.83 -7.66
N ALA A 61 -26.76 -3.84 -6.78
CA ALA A 61 -27.91 -4.03 -5.90
C ALA A 61 -28.13 -2.87 -4.92
N LYS A 62 -27.07 -2.16 -4.55
CA LYS A 62 -27.12 -0.96 -3.69
C LYS A 62 -27.42 0.34 -4.44
N GLY A 63 -27.55 0.30 -5.77
CA GLY A 63 -27.79 1.49 -6.59
C GLY A 63 -26.58 2.41 -6.74
N ILE A 64 -25.35 1.89 -6.65
CA ILE A 64 -24.14 2.67 -6.96
C ILE A 64 -24.21 3.14 -8.41
N SER A 65 -23.88 4.41 -8.66
CA SER A 65 -23.99 4.99 -10.01
C SER A 65 -23.10 4.23 -11.02
N PRO A 66 -23.50 4.18 -12.31
CA PRO A 66 -22.71 3.53 -13.36
C PRO A 66 -21.26 4.02 -13.45
N ALA A 67 -21.00 5.31 -13.21
CA ALA A 67 -19.65 5.87 -13.24
C ALA A 67 -18.74 5.32 -12.13
N PHE A 68 -19.28 5.09 -10.92
CA PHE A 68 -18.53 4.46 -9.83
C PHE A 68 -18.32 2.97 -10.07
N LEU A 69 -19.34 2.27 -10.60
CA LEU A 69 -19.21 0.86 -11.00
C LEU A 69 -18.14 0.69 -12.09
N ASP A 70 -18.05 1.59 -13.07
CA ASP A 70 -17.02 1.53 -14.11
C ASP A 70 -15.60 1.67 -13.53
N ARG A 71 -15.40 2.53 -12.52
CA ARG A 71 -14.14 2.68 -11.80
C ARG A 71 -13.78 1.46 -10.93
N MET A 72 -14.79 0.75 -10.42
CA MET A 72 -14.61 -0.46 -9.62
C MET A 72 -14.33 -1.70 -10.47
N ARG A 73 -14.87 -1.76 -11.69
CA ARG A 73 -14.84 -2.95 -12.54
C ARG A 73 -13.39 -3.34 -12.87
N LEU A 74 -13.09 -4.62 -12.75
CA LEU A 74 -11.88 -5.24 -13.27
C LEU A 74 -12.26 -6.25 -14.36
N ASP A 75 -11.36 -6.35 -15.34
CA ASP A 75 -11.31 -7.41 -16.32
C ASP A 75 -9.86 -7.94 -16.36
N ALA A 76 -9.60 -9.00 -17.12
CA ALA A 76 -8.26 -9.58 -17.20
C ALA A 76 -7.20 -8.56 -17.67
N GLY A 77 -7.58 -7.64 -18.57
CA GLY A 77 -6.69 -6.57 -19.04
C GLY A 77 -6.34 -5.58 -17.94
N ARG A 78 -7.32 -5.18 -17.12
CA ARG A 78 -7.10 -4.29 -15.97
C ARG A 78 -6.27 -4.96 -14.86
N VAL A 79 -6.45 -6.26 -14.61
CA VAL A 79 -5.60 -7.00 -13.66
C VAL A 79 -4.16 -7.05 -14.17
N LYS A 80 -3.96 -7.34 -15.45
CA LYS A 80 -2.64 -7.29 -16.07
C LYS A 80 -2.03 -5.89 -15.98
N ALA A 81 -2.81 -4.84 -16.24
CA ALA A 81 -2.34 -3.47 -16.15
C ALA A 81 -1.87 -3.09 -14.73
N ILE A 82 -2.51 -3.62 -13.68
CA ILE A 82 -2.06 -3.46 -12.30
C ILE A 82 -0.66 -4.06 -12.12
N ALA A 83 -0.45 -5.30 -12.57
CA ALA A 83 0.86 -5.94 -12.46
C ALA A 83 1.95 -5.23 -13.28
N ASP A 84 1.62 -4.75 -14.47
CA ASP A 84 2.55 -3.97 -15.31
C ASP A 84 2.90 -2.62 -14.67
N ALA A 85 1.94 -1.96 -14.01
CA ALA A 85 2.19 -0.75 -13.22
C ALA A 85 3.13 -1.01 -12.04
N LEU A 86 2.95 -2.14 -11.34
CA LEU A 86 3.87 -2.56 -10.27
C LEU A 86 5.30 -2.77 -10.78
N ARG A 87 5.48 -3.46 -11.91
CA ARG A 87 6.81 -3.62 -12.54
C ARG A 87 7.42 -2.28 -12.89
N THR A 88 6.63 -1.37 -13.46
CA THR A 88 7.06 0.00 -13.77
C THR A 88 7.53 0.74 -12.51
N ILE A 89 6.81 0.63 -11.38
CA ILE A 89 7.21 1.23 -10.10
C ILE A 89 8.50 0.59 -9.57
N ALA A 90 8.65 -0.73 -9.68
CA ALA A 90 9.85 -1.44 -9.24
C ALA A 90 11.12 -1.01 -10.01
N ASP A 91 10.96 -0.63 -11.29
CA ASP A 91 12.05 -0.19 -12.16
C ASP A 91 12.44 1.28 -11.98
N GLN A 92 11.65 2.06 -11.23
CA GLN A 92 12.01 3.45 -10.94
C GLN A 92 13.32 3.53 -10.12
N PRO A 93 14.14 4.59 -10.31
CA PRO A 93 15.32 4.84 -9.49
C PRO A 93 14.99 4.87 -7.99
N ASP A 94 15.94 4.49 -7.14
CA ASP A 94 15.71 4.53 -5.70
C ASP A 94 15.66 5.96 -5.17
N PRO A 95 14.54 6.42 -4.58
CA PRO A 95 14.49 7.77 -4.04
C PRO A 95 15.26 7.92 -2.72
N LEU A 96 15.70 6.82 -2.09
CA LEU A 96 16.37 6.85 -0.79
C LEU A 96 17.88 6.99 -0.89
N GLY A 97 18.48 7.69 0.07
CA GLY A 97 19.93 7.88 0.13
C GLY A 97 20.47 8.89 -0.89
N VAL A 98 19.60 9.51 -1.68
CA VAL A 98 19.97 10.54 -2.65
C VAL A 98 20.42 11.80 -1.92
N GLU A 99 21.64 12.27 -2.21
CA GLU A 99 22.13 13.56 -1.74
C GLU A 99 21.46 14.70 -2.52
N LEU A 100 20.69 15.52 -1.81
CA LEU A 100 19.96 16.66 -2.36
C LEU A 100 20.81 17.94 -2.34
N GLN A 101 21.74 18.04 -1.39
CA GLN A 101 22.62 19.19 -1.22
C GLN A 101 23.85 18.80 -0.40
N SER A 102 25.00 19.39 -0.71
CA SER A 102 26.23 19.27 0.08
C SER A 102 26.95 20.61 0.13
N TRP A 103 27.48 20.96 1.31
CA TRP A 103 28.24 22.19 1.50
C TRP A 103 29.27 22.04 2.63
N GLN A 104 30.27 22.92 2.63
CA GLN A 104 31.31 22.98 3.64
C GLN A 104 31.31 24.35 4.32
N GLN A 105 31.51 24.36 5.64
CA GLN A 105 31.66 25.58 6.42
C GLN A 105 33.15 25.97 6.54
N PRO A 106 33.48 27.25 6.79
CA PRO A 106 34.87 27.70 6.95
C PRO A 106 35.65 26.99 8.06
N ASN A 107 34.95 26.42 9.05
CA ASN A 107 35.55 25.62 10.12
C ASN A 107 35.85 24.16 9.72
N GLY A 108 35.64 23.78 8.45
CA GLY A 108 35.93 22.45 7.93
C GLY A 108 34.78 21.44 8.00
N LEU A 109 33.66 21.74 8.67
CA LEU A 109 32.51 20.84 8.75
C LEU A 109 31.84 20.65 7.37
N ARG A 110 31.55 19.39 7.03
CA ARG A 110 30.81 19.02 5.81
C ARG A 110 29.38 18.63 6.16
N PHE A 111 28.43 19.25 5.49
CA PHE A 111 27.01 19.02 5.67
C PHE A 111 26.43 18.40 4.40
N ARG A 112 25.46 17.51 4.58
CA ARG A 112 24.73 16.87 3.49
C ARG A 112 23.26 16.80 3.84
N LYS A 113 22.40 17.14 2.88
CA LYS A 113 20.96 16.89 2.94
C LYS A 113 20.68 15.62 2.14
N VAL A 114 20.15 14.58 2.78
CA VAL A 114 19.94 13.26 2.17
C VAL A 114 18.47 12.87 2.28
N ALA A 115 17.91 12.30 1.21
CA ALA A 115 16.54 11.82 1.19
C ALA A 115 16.38 10.54 2.03
N VAL A 116 15.35 10.52 2.88
CA VAL A 116 14.97 9.40 3.75
C VAL A 116 13.46 9.16 3.66
N PRO A 117 12.95 7.97 4.02
CA PRO A 117 11.51 7.75 4.10
C PRO A 117 10.85 8.68 5.11
N ILE A 118 9.59 9.04 4.85
CA ILE A 118 8.73 9.77 5.79
C ILE A 118 8.52 8.90 7.04
N GLY A 119 8.12 7.64 6.84
CA GLY A 119 7.87 6.67 7.90
C GLY A 119 6.62 5.85 7.61
N VAL A 120 5.55 6.07 8.36
CA VAL A 120 4.27 5.34 8.24
C VAL A 120 3.21 6.21 7.58
N ILE A 121 2.72 5.80 6.42
CA ILE A 121 1.75 6.56 5.64
C ILE A 121 0.36 5.90 5.72
N GLY A 122 -0.64 6.65 6.19
CA GLY A 122 -2.05 6.28 6.07
C GLY A 122 -2.63 6.73 4.72
N ILE A 123 -3.20 5.81 3.94
CA ILE A 123 -3.76 6.13 2.62
C ILE A 123 -5.25 5.80 2.59
N VAL A 124 -6.06 6.84 2.44
CA VAL A 124 -7.52 6.73 2.27
C VAL A 124 -7.88 7.02 0.82
N TYR A 125 -8.56 6.08 0.17
CA TYR A 125 -8.97 6.20 -1.23
C TYR A 125 -10.39 5.69 -1.46
N GLU A 126 -10.95 6.06 -2.63
CA GLU A 126 -12.31 5.65 -3.04
C GLU A 126 -12.34 4.19 -3.54
N SER A 127 -13.48 3.76 -4.07
CA SER A 127 -13.72 2.41 -4.58
C SER A 127 -13.01 2.15 -5.92
N ARG A 128 -11.67 2.28 -5.94
CA ARG A 128 -10.79 1.96 -7.08
C ARG A 128 -9.81 0.86 -6.66
N PRO A 129 -10.09 -0.42 -6.97
CA PRO A 129 -9.29 -1.53 -6.47
C PRO A 129 -7.82 -1.49 -6.89
N ASN A 130 -7.49 -0.94 -8.05
CA ASN A 130 -6.11 -0.82 -8.53
C ASN A 130 -5.23 0.02 -7.58
N VAL A 131 -5.82 1.03 -6.93
CA VAL A 131 -5.11 1.92 -6.01
C VAL A 131 -4.53 1.17 -4.83
N THR A 132 -5.12 0.02 -4.44
CA THR A 132 -4.56 -0.85 -3.40
C THR A 132 -3.13 -1.29 -3.73
N ALA A 133 -2.88 -1.71 -4.97
CA ALA A 133 -1.56 -2.15 -5.42
C ALA A 133 -0.62 -0.96 -5.67
N ASP A 134 -1.11 0.07 -6.37
CA ASP A 134 -0.30 1.25 -6.73
C ASP A 134 0.24 1.97 -5.49
N ALA A 135 -0.65 2.21 -4.51
CA ALA A 135 -0.31 2.88 -3.26
C ALA A 135 0.67 2.05 -2.41
N ALA A 136 0.41 0.74 -2.29
CA ALA A 136 1.31 -0.19 -1.59
C ALA A 136 2.72 -0.14 -2.19
N ALA A 137 2.82 -0.22 -3.52
CA ALA A 137 4.10 -0.28 -4.22
C ALA A 137 4.88 1.03 -4.14
N LEU A 138 4.22 2.17 -4.29
CA LEU A 138 4.89 3.48 -4.16
C LEU A 138 5.44 3.69 -2.75
N CYS A 139 4.66 3.36 -1.71
CA CYS A 139 5.13 3.38 -0.33
C CYS A 139 6.32 2.45 -0.12
N LEU A 140 6.19 1.20 -0.56
CA LEU A 140 7.26 0.21 -0.40
C LEU A 140 8.53 0.62 -1.17
N ARG A 141 8.40 1.12 -2.40
CA ARG A 141 9.54 1.58 -3.22
C ARG A 141 10.30 2.71 -2.53
N SER A 142 9.58 3.62 -1.90
CA SER A 142 10.10 4.76 -1.14
C SER A 142 10.44 4.44 0.32
N GLY A 143 10.42 3.16 0.73
CA GLY A 143 10.78 2.70 2.07
C GLY A 143 9.84 3.16 3.18
N ASN A 144 8.61 3.53 2.84
CA ASN A 144 7.55 3.87 3.77
C ASN A 144 6.66 2.65 4.02
N THR A 145 6.22 2.46 5.26
CA THR A 145 5.14 1.51 5.52
C THR A 145 3.80 2.16 5.23
N ALA A 146 2.80 1.33 4.90
CA ALA A 146 1.50 1.83 4.48
C ALA A 146 0.36 1.15 5.23
N ILE A 147 -0.62 1.95 5.68
CA ILE A 147 -1.93 1.47 6.12
C ILE A 147 -2.97 1.97 5.12
N LEU A 148 -3.50 1.03 4.34
CA LEU A 148 -4.41 1.29 3.24
C LEU A 148 -5.86 1.17 3.70
N ARG A 149 -6.69 2.15 3.35
CA ARG A 149 -8.13 2.12 3.57
C ARG A 149 -8.83 2.52 2.28
N GLY A 150 -9.37 1.52 1.57
CA GLY A 150 -10.20 1.71 0.39
C GLY A 150 -11.69 1.93 0.70
N GLY A 151 -12.48 2.20 -0.34
CA GLY A 151 -13.93 2.22 -0.24
C GLY A 151 -14.51 0.85 0.11
N SER A 152 -15.55 0.81 0.95
CA SER A 152 -16.19 -0.45 1.36
C SER A 152 -16.91 -1.17 0.22
N ASP A 153 -17.20 -0.47 -0.89
CA ASP A 153 -17.86 -1.06 -2.05
C ASP A 153 -16.96 -2.03 -2.81
N ALA A 154 -15.64 -1.82 -2.77
CA ALA A 154 -14.63 -2.63 -3.46
C ALA A 154 -13.78 -3.49 -2.50
N LEU A 155 -14.23 -3.68 -1.26
CA LEU A 155 -13.44 -4.27 -0.19
C LEU A 155 -12.93 -5.70 -0.50
N GLN A 156 -13.75 -6.55 -1.13
CA GLN A 156 -13.33 -7.93 -1.43
C GLN A 156 -12.29 -7.93 -2.54
N THR A 157 -12.44 -7.05 -3.53
CA THR A 157 -11.47 -6.87 -4.61
C THR A 157 -10.14 -6.36 -4.06
N SER A 158 -10.17 -5.31 -3.23
CA SER A 158 -8.95 -4.79 -2.59
C SER A 158 -8.26 -5.84 -1.72
N LEU A 159 -9.02 -6.65 -0.99
CA LEU A 159 -8.47 -7.74 -0.18
C LEU A 159 -7.80 -8.82 -1.03
N ALA A 160 -8.42 -9.22 -2.14
CA ALA A 160 -7.81 -10.20 -3.06
C ALA A 160 -6.50 -9.68 -3.66
N ILE A 161 -6.46 -8.41 -4.08
CA ILE A 161 -5.24 -7.76 -4.57
C ILE A 161 -4.18 -7.67 -3.47
N PHE A 162 -4.56 -7.23 -2.27
CA PHE A 162 -3.65 -7.10 -1.13
C PHE A 162 -3.05 -8.44 -0.72
N ASN A 163 -3.84 -9.50 -0.64
CA ASN A 163 -3.34 -10.83 -0.27
C ASN A 163 -2.28 -11.34 -1.27
N ALA A 164 -2.52 -11.14 -2.57
CA ALA A 164 -1.53 -11.46 -3.60
C ALA A 164 -0.28 -10.57 -3.49
N PHE A 165 -0.45 -9.28 -3.21
CA PHE A 165 0.67 -8.36 -2.97
C PHE A 165 1.53 -8.80 -1.78
N GLN A 166 0.89 -9.25 -0.69
CA GLN A 166 1.57 -9.71 0.52
C GLN A 166 2.46 -10.93 0.27
N THR A 167 2.10 -11.80 -0.69
CA THR A 167 2.98 -12.90 -1.13
C THR A 167 4.33 -12.38 -1.63
N GLY A 168 4.36 -11.25 -2.34
CA GLY A 168 5.60 -10.62 -2.81
C GLY A 168 6.45 -10.04 -1.69
N ILE A 169 5.82 -9.43 -0.68
CA ILE A 169 6.51 -8.94 0.53
C ILE A 169 7.23 -10.10 1.23
N ILE A 170 6.51 -11.20 1.46
CA ILE A 170 7.03 -12.37 2.18
C ILE A 170 8.15 -13.05 1.37
N ALA A 171 7.95 -13.23 0.06
CA ALA A 171 8.95 -13.85 -0.82
C ALA A 171 10.27 -13.08 -0.85
N ALA A 172 10.23 -11.74 -0.75
CA ALA A 172 11.43 -10.91 -0.68
C ALA A 172 12.03 -10.80 0.73
N GLY A 173 11.44 -11.44 1.74
CA GLY A 173 11.92 -11.40 3.13
C GLY A 173 11.74 -10.04 3.81
N LEU A 174 10.76 -9.25 3.37
CA LEU A 174 10.40 -7.99 4.03
C LEU A 174 9.41 -8.24 5.17
N PRO A 175 9.35 -7.33 6.18
CA PRO A 175 8.38 -7.45 7.26
C PRO A 175 6.95 -7.49 6.73
N GLU A 176 6.16 -8.44 7.22
CA GLU A 176 4.78 -8.65 6.77
C GLU A 176 3.92 -7.37 6.85
N HIS A 177 4.10 -6.60 7.93
CA HIS A 177 3.31 -5.39 8.20
C HIS A 177 3.86 -4.12 7.55
N CYS A 178 4.77 -4.23 6.58
CA CYS A 178 5.19 -3.08 5.78
C CYS A 178 4.03 -2.48 4.98
N VAL A 179 3.06 -3.30 4.58
CA VAL A 179 1.80 -2.84 3.99
C VAL A 179 0.67 -3.57 4.70
N GLN A 180 -0.35 -2.83 5.11
CA GLN A 180 -1.54 -3.37 5.74
C GLN A 180 -2.79 -2.81 5.07
N LEU A 181 -3.87 -3.59 5.03
CA LEU A 181 -5.18 -3.17 4.53
C LEU A 181 -6.20 -3.20 5.67
N VAL A 182 -6.92 -2.10 5.86
CA VAL A 182 -8.05 -2.04 6.78
C VAL A 182 -9.18 -2.90 6.22
N THR A 183 -9.50 -4.00 6.90
CA THR A 183 -10.47 -5.01 6.44
C THR A 183 -11.91 -4.75 6.93
N VAL A 184 -12.10 -3.75 7.79
CA VAL A 184 -13.42 -3.37 8.32
C VAL A 184 -14.09 -2.34 7.41
N ALA A 185 -15.39 -2.51 7.16
CA ALA A 185 -16.17 -1.60 6.32
C ALA A 185 -16.57 -0.29 7.05
N ASP A 186 -16.43 -0.25 8.38
CA ASP A 186 -16.83 0.90 9.20
C ASP A 186 -16.05 2.16 8.80
N ARG A 187 -16.78 3.26 8.59
CA ARG A 187 -16.20 4.56 8.24
C ARG A 187 -15.43 5.18 9.41
N ALA A 188 -15.71 4.80 10.65
CA ALA A 188 -14.98 5.26 11.83
C ALA A 188 -13.47 4.89 11.78
N ALA A 189 -13.08 3.86 11.01
CA ALA A 189 -11.68 3.53 10.76
C ALA A 189 -10.90 4.70 10.12
N VAL A 190 -11.56 5.52 9.30
CA VAL A 190 -10.95 6.74 8.73
C VAL A 190 -10.66 7.75 9.82
N GLY A 191 -11.57 7.93 10.79
CA GLY A 191 -11.37 8.81 11.93
C GLY A 191 -10.14 8.39 12.75
N HIS A 192 -9.95 7.09 12.98
CA HIS A 192 -8.76 6.58 13.67
C HIS A 192 -7.46 6.84 12.89
N LEU A 193 -7.46 6.64 11.57
CA LEU A 193 -6.30 6.98 10.73
C LEU A 193 -5.98 8.48 10.82
N LEU A 194 -6.98 9.35 10.68
CA LEU A 194 -6.76 10.80 10.74
C LEU A 194 -6.36 11.30 12.14
N ALA A 195 -6.70 10.56 13.19
CA ALA A 195 -6.23 10.81 14.55
C ALA A 195 -4.80 10.31 14.81
N GLY A 196 -4.13 9.73 13.80
CA GLY A 196 -2.71 9.38 13.85
C GLY A 196 -2.37 8.03 14.50
N LEU A 197 -3.38 7.24 14.92
CA LEU A 197 -3.20 5.93 15.55
C LEU A 197 -2.18 5.95 16.72
N ASP A 198 -2.40 6.85 17.68
CA ASP A 198 -1.50 7.05 18.83
C ASP A 198 -0.06 7.44 18.40
N ASN A 199 0.05 8.39 17.46
CA ASN A 199 1.30 8.88 16.87
C ASN A 199 2.12 7.81 16.11
N CYS A 200 1.44 6.78 15.60
CA CYS A 200 2.07 5.78 14.75
C CYS A 200 2.18 6.24 13.29
N LEU A 201 1.33 7.17 12.83
CA LEU A 201 1.42 7.77 11.49
C LEU A 201 2.32 9.02 11.49
N ASP A 202 2.98 9.27 10.36
CA ASP A 202 3.86 10.42 10.13
C ASP A 202 3.32 11.39 9.06
#